data_AF-A0A0A0BRT2-F1
#
_entry.id   AF-A0A0A0BRT2-F1
#
_cell.length_a   1.000
_cell.length_b   1.000
_cell.length_c   1.000
_cell.angle_alpha   90.00
_cell.angle_beta   90.00
_cell.angle_gamma   90.00
#
_symmetry.space_group_name_H-M   'P 1'
#
loop_
_entity.id
_entity.type
_entity.pdbx_description
1 polymer ?
#
loop_
_entity_poly.entity_id
_entity_poly.type
_entity_poly.pdbx_seq_one_letter_code
_entity_poly.pdbx_strand_id
1 'polypeptide(L)'
;MSDPATLREQAHRLRLTARTLRTQGHGLDDQVRRIRREYPLPSPELWRGPYADRYAEELDTVVADLRRVGDDVARFADDCEAEASEREARAAQLEAQEAAAQP
;
A
#
# COMPACT_ATOMS: atom_id res chain seq x y z
N MET A 1 23.00 -15.83 -14.63
CA MET A 1 22.33 -14.64 -15.21
C MET A 1 20.87 -14.98 -15.36
N SER A 2 19.96 -14.09 -14.93
CA SER A 2 18.52 -14.32 -15.10
C SER A 2 18.13 -14.05 -16.56
N ASP A 3 17.34 -14.95 -17.14
CA ASP A 3 16.81 -14.84 -18.50
C ASP A 3 15.76 -13.70 -18.62
N PRO A 4 15.63 -13.01 -19.77
CA PRO A 4 14.65 -11.94 -19.97
C PRO A 4 13.20 -12.34 -19.63
N ALA A 5 12.79 -13.58 -19.91
CA ALA A 5 11.44 -14.03 -19.58
C ALA A 5 11.22 -14.09 -18.06
N THR A 6 12.25 -14.49 -17.30
CA THR A 6 12.19 -14.50 -15.84
C THR A 6 12.07 -13.09 -15.27
N LEU A 7 12.78 -12.11 -15.83
CA LEU A 7 12.71 -10.72 -15.39
C LEU A 7 11.32 -10.13 -15.64
N ARG A 8 10.69 -10.44 -16.78
CA ARG A 8 9.32 -10.00 -17.08
C ARG A 8 8.28 -10.62 -16.16
N GLU A 9 8.40 -11.92 -15.90
CA GLU A 9 7.50 -12.61 -14.97
C GLU A 9 7.60 -12.00 -13.55
N GLN A 10 8.81 -11.71 -13.09
CA GLN A 10 9.03 -11.03 -11.82
C GLN A 10 8.42 -9.61 -11.81
N ALA A 11 8.60 -8.83 -12.87
CA ALA A 11 7.99 -7.51 -13.00
C ALA A 11 6.46 -7.58 -12.97
N HIS A 12 5.87 -8.57 -13.65
CA HIS A 12 4.44 -8.79 -13.64
C HIS A 12 3.91 -9.07 -12.22
N ARG A 13 4.59 -9.96 -11.47
CA ARG A 13 4.23 -10.27 -10.08
C ARG A 13 4.31 -9.03 -9.18
N LEU A 14 5.38 -8.23 -9.31
CA LEU A 14 5.53 -7.00 -8.54
C LEU A 14 4.38 -6.01 -8.80
N ARG A 15 3.94 -5.87 -10.05
CA ARG A 15 2.77 -5.02 -10.37
C ARG A 15 1.46 -5.57 -9.82
N LEU A 16 1.26 -6.88 -9.85
CA LEU A 16 0.09 -7.49 -9.21
C LEU A 16 0.08 -7.24 -7.70
N THR A 17 1.24 -7.37 -7.06
CA THR A 17 1.40 -7.04 -5.64
C THR A 17 1.12 -5.56 -5.38
N ALA A 18 1.69 -4.64 -6.15
CA ALA A 18 1.44 -3.19 -6.02
C ALA A 18 -0.06 -2.86 -6.14
N ARG A 19 -0.77 -3.44 -7.13
CA ARG A 19 -2.22 -3.26 -7.29
C ARG A 19 -3.01 -3.79 -6.09
N THR A 20 -2.61 -4.94 -5.56
CA THR A 20 -3.24 -5.54 -4.38
C THR A 20 -3.05 -4.65 -3.16
N LEU A 21 -1.82 -4.19 -2.94
CA LEU A 21 -1.47 -3.28 -1.84
C LEU A 21 -2.27 -1.97 -1.91
N ARG A 22 -2.41 -1.35 -3.09
CA ARG A 22 -3.23 -0.14 -3.22
C ARG A 22 -4.70 -0.40 -2.94
N THR A 23 -5.23 -1.50 -3.46
CA THR A 23 -6.64 -1.88 -3.24
C THR A 23 -6.93 -2.09 -1.75
N GLN A 24 -6.05 -2.79 -1.05
CA GLN A 24 -6.21 -3.09 0.37
C GLN A 24 -5.86 -1.90 1.27
N GLY A 25 -4.83 -1.14 0.91
CA GLY A 25 -4.34 0.02 1.66
C GLY A 25 -5.38 1.14 1.76
N HIS A 26 -6.14 1.40 0.69
CA HIS A 26 -7.22 2.40 0.72
C HIS A 26 -8.34 2.08 1.71
N GLY A 27 -8.51 0.81 2.10
CA GLY A 27 -9.57 0.39 3.02
C GLY A 27 -9.14 0.27 4.49
N LEU A 28 -7.88 0.58 4.84
CA LEU A 28 -7.35 0.33 6.18
C LEU A 28 -8.00 1.19 7.26
N ASP A 29 -8.39 2.43 6.94
CA ASP A 29 -8.98 3.34 7.91
C ASP A 29 -10.50 3.52 7.76
N ASP A 30 -11.13 2.85 6.79
CA ASP A 30 -12.57 2.94 6.52
C ASP A 30 -13.43 2.52 7.72
N GLN A 31 -13.07 1.42 8.38
CA GLN A 31 -13.81 0.93 9.55
C GLN A 31 -13.73 1.91 10.72
N VAL A 32 -12.56 2.53 10.93
CA VAL A 32 -12.38 3.46 12.05
C VAL A 32 -13.03 4.81 11.76
N ARG A 33 -12.98 5.28 10.51
CA ARG A 33 -13.78 6.44 10.05
C ARG A 33 -15.27 6.19 10.22
N ARG A 34 -15.73 4.96 9.97
CA ARG A 34 -17.13 4.56 10.21
C ARG A 34 -17.49 4.62 11.69
N ILE A 35 -16.67 4.03 12.57
CA ILE A 35 -16.87 4.11 14.03
C ILE A 35 -16.95 5.56 14.49
N ARG A 36 -16.01 6.41 14.06
CA ARG A 36 -16.01 7.85 14.40
C ARG A 36 -17.25 8.60 13.91
N ARG A 37 -17.85 8.17 12.80
CA ARG A 37 -19.08 8.76 12.26
C ARG A 37 -20.31 8.29 13.03
N GLU A 38 -20.36 7.00 13.39
CA GLU A 38 -21.48 6.40 14.13
C GLU A 38 -21.47 6.81 15.61
N TYR A 39 -20.29 7.08 16.17
CA TYR A 39 -20.08 7.50 17.56
C TYR A 39 -19.29 8.82 17.60
N PRO A 40 -19.92 9.96 17.28
CA PRO A 40 -19.25 11.25 17.31
C PRO A 40 -18.84 11.60 18.74
N LEU A 41 -17.56 11.93 18.95
CA LEU A 41 -17.04 12.40 20.23
C LEU A 41 -16.60 13.86 20.13
N PRO A 42 -16.87 14.69 21.15
CA PRO A 42 -17.66 14.39 22.35
C PRO A 42 -19.16 14.34 22.02
N SER A 43 -19.84 13.24 22.41
CA SER A 43 -21.31 13.18 22.41
C SER A 43 -21.81 13.17 23.85
N PRO A 44 -22.07 14.36 24.43
CA PRO A 44 -22.57 14.45 25.79
C PRO A 44 -23.94 13.79 25.96
N GLU A 45 -24.65 13.39 24.91
CA GLU A 45 -25.89 12.63 25.02
C GLU A 45 -25.65 11.12 25.12
N LEU A 46 -24.57 10.61 24.50
CA LEU A 46 -24.28 9.18 24.46
C LEU A 46 -23.29 8.75 25.54
N TRP A 47 -22.19 9.49 25.73
CA TRP A 47 -21.12 9.16 26.68
C TRP A 47 -20.52 10.42 27.31
N ARG A 48 -20.39 10.43 28.65
CA ARG A 48 -19.74 11.49 29.42
C ARG A 48 -18.73 10.92 30.41
N GLY A 49 -17.78 11.76 30.80
CA GLY A 49 -16.81 11.48 31.85
C GLY A 49 -15.48 10.94 31.33
N PRO A 50 -14.52 10.69 32.22
CA PRO A 50 -13.11 10.45 31.87
C PRO A 50 -12.89 9.22 30.97
N TYR A 51 -13.81 8.25 31.00
CA TYR A 51 -13.75 7.09 30.10
C TYR A 51 -14.13 7.42 28.65
N ALA A 52 -15.02 8.39 28.45
CA ALA A 52 -15.39 8.87 27.12
C ALA A 52 -14.24 9.66 26.49
N ASP A 53 -13.59 10.50 27.29
CA ASP A 53 -12.41 11.28 26.88
C ASP A 53 -11.27 10.35 26.49
N ARG A 54 -10.96 9.35 27.34
CA ARG A 54 -9.95 8.33 27.05
C ARG A 54 -10.26 7.54 25.77
N TYR A 55 -11.51 7.14 25.57
CA TYR A 55 -11.90 6.43 24.35
C TYR A 55 -11.72 7.30 23.11
N ALA A 56 -12.04 8.60 23.18
CA ALA A 56 -11.82 9.53 22.07
C ALA A 56 -10.33 9.65 21.72
N GLU A 57 -9.48 9.82 22.73
CA GLU A 57 -8.02 9.90 22.56
C GLU A 57 -7.43 8.62 21.96
N GLU A 58 -7.84 7.45 22.47
CA GLU A 58 -7.41 6.15 21.94
C GLU A 58 -7.88 5.95 20.49
N LEU A 59 -9.13 6.35 20.18
CA LEU A 59 -9.67 6.28 18.82
C LEU A 59 -8.91 7.18 17.84
N ASP A 60 -8.62 8.43 18.22
CA ASP A 60 -7.82 9.33 17.39
C ASP A 60 -6.38 8.82 17.18
N THR A 61 -5.79 8.21 18.19
CA THR A 61 -4.48 7.55 18.08
C THR A 61 -4.53 6.40 17.06
N VAL A 62 -5.52 5.53 17.16
CA VAL A 62 -5.70 4.41 16.21
C VAL A 62 -5.93 4.92 14.78
N VAL A 63 -6.71 5.99 14.58
CA VAL A 63 -6.87 6.62 13.26
C VAL A 63 -5.53 7.10 12.70
N ALA A 64 -4.72 7.76 13.54
CA ALA A 64 -3.42 8.25 13.12
C ALA A 64 -2.45 7.11 12.74
N ASP A 65 -2.44 6.04 13.54
CA ASP A 65 -1.59 4.88 13.26
C ASP A 65 -2.02 4.13 11.99
N LEU A 66 -3.33 3.95 11.78
CA LEU A 66 -3.83 3.33 10.54
C LEU A 66 -3.52 4.16 9.30
N ARG A 67 -3.56 5.49 9.39
CA ARG A 67 -3.12 6.37 8.30
C ARG A 67 -1.65 6.17 7.99
N ARG A 68 -0.79 6.11 9.01
CA ARG A 68 0.65 5.84 8.82
C ARG A 68 0.89 4.49 8.14
N VAL A 69 0.18 3.44 8.57
CA VAL A 69 0.26 2.13 7.91
C VAL A 69 -0.23 2.20 6.46
N GLY A 70 -1.30 2.95 6.18
CA GLY A 70 -1.78 3.20 4.83
C GLY A 70 -0.74 3.88 3.94
N ASP A 71 -0.06 4.90 4.46
CA ASP A 71 1.03 5.61 3.76
C ASP A 71 2.23 4.68 3.49
N ASP A 72 2.59 3.84 4.45
CA ASP A 72 3.68 2.87 4.29
C ASP A 72 3.33 1.77 3.26
N VAL A 73 2.08 1.30 3.24
CA VAL A 73 1.57 0.37 2.22
C VAL A 73 1.59 1.00 0.83
N ALA A 74 1.19 2.27 0.72
CA ALA A 74 1.24 3.02 -0.54
C ALA A 74 2.69 3.17 -1.04
N ARG A 75 3.61 3.55 -0.16
CA ARG A 75 5.05 3.65 -0.50
C ARG A 75 5.61 2.31 -0.97
N PHE A 76 5.28 1.22 -0.26
CA PHE A 76 5.76 -0.10 -0.67
C PHE A 76 5.17 -0.56 -2.02
N ALA A 77 3.94 -0.15 -2.35
CA ALA A 77 3.38 -0.38 -3.67
C ALA A 77 4.14 0.39 -4.77
N ASP A 78 4.53 1.63 -4.50
CA ASP A 78 5.34 2.43 -5.43
C ASP A 78 6.75 1.83 -5.62
N ASP A 79 7.37 1.35 -4.54
CA ASP A 79 8.65 0.63 -4.61
C ASP A 79 8.53 -0.63 -5.48
N CYS A 80 7.44 -1.39 -5.34
CA CYS A 80 7.18 -2.56 -6.19
C CYS A 80 7.07 -2.19 -7.68
N GLU A 81 6.44 -1.05 -8.01
CA GLU A 81 6.33 -0.60 -9.42
C GLU A 81 7.64 -0.10 -10.00
N ALA A 82 8.45 0.60 -9.22
CA ALA A 82 9.78 1.03 -9.62
C ALA A 82 10.66 -0.20 -9.93
N GLU A 83 10.66 -1.18 -9.01
CA GLU A 83 11.42 -2.42 -9.09
C GLU A 83 10.93 -3.33 -10.24
N ALA A 84 9.62 -3.28 -10.57
CA ALA A 84 9.07 -3.92 -11.76
C ALA A 84 9.58 -3.27 -13.05
N SER A 85 9.56 -1.93 -13.10
CA SER A 85 10.00 -1.16 -14.27
C SER A 85 11.49 -1.35 -14.55
N GLU A 86 12.31 -1.42 -13.50
CA GLU A 86 13.74 -1.70 -13.64
C GLU A 86 13.99 -3.11 -14.22
N ARG A 87 13.23 -4.12 -13.79
CA ARG A 87 13.34 -5.47 -14.35
C ARG A 87 12.97 -5.54 -15.83
N GLU A 88 11.94 -4.83 -16.24
CA GLU A 88 11.57 -4.77 -17.66
C GLU A 88 12.62 -4.08 -18.51
N ALA A 89 13.19 -2.99 -18.00
CA ALA A 89 14.28 -2.30 -18.68
C ALA A 89 15.49 -3.23 -18.85
N ARG A 90 15.86 -4.00 -17.82
CA ARG A 90 16.93 -5.00 -17.90
C ARG A 90 16.60 -6.13 -18.88
N ALA A 91 15.36 -6.63 -18.88
CA ALA A 91 14.92 -7.64 -19.85
C ALA A 91 15.05 -7.14 -21.30
N ALA A 92 14.58 -5.93 -21.57
CA ALA A 92 14.67 -5.32 -22.90
C ALA A 92 16.13 -5.08 -23.35
N GLN A 93 17.01 -4.70 -22.42
CA GLN A 93 18.44 -4.54 -22.73
C GLN A 93 19.09 -5.87 -23.12
N LEU A 94 18.77 -6.95 -22.41
CA LEU A 94 19.30 -8.28 -22.71
C LEU A 94 18.84 -8.78 -24.08
N GLU A 95 17.55 -8.64 -24.40
CA GLU A 95 17.02 -9.03 -25.71
C GLU A 95 17.63 -8.23 -26.86
N ALA A 96 17.84 -6.93 -26.67
CA ALA A 96 18.50 -6.09 -27.67
C ALA A 96 19.95 -6.53 -27.91
N GLN A 97 20.66 -6.94 -26.85
CA GLN A 97 22.02 -7.49 -26.95
C GLN A 97 22.02 -8.85 -27.68
N GLU A 98 21.07 -9.73 -27.38
CA GLU A 98 20.92 -11.03 -28.03
C GLU A 98 20.57 -10.87 -29.52
N ALA A 99 19.65 -9.98 -29.86
CA ALA A 99 19.28 -9.67 -31.24
C ALA A 99 20.45 -9.05 -32.02
N ALA A 100 21.26 -8.20 -31.40
CA ALA A 100 22.46 -7.62 -32.01
C ALA A 100 23.60 -8.65 -32.17
N ALA A 101 23.59 -9.73 -31.40
CA ALA A 101 24.59 -10.79 -31.45
C ALA A 101 24.25 -11.91 -32.46
N GLN A 102 23.03 -11.92 -33.02
CA GLN A 102 22.63 -12.85 -34.08
C GLN A 102 22.77 -12.16 -35.46
N PRO A 103 23.76 -12.55 -36.29
CA PRO A 103 24.02 -11.95 -37.60
C PRO A 103 23.00 -12.34 -38.68
#